data_AF-A0A519W0Y2-F1
#
_entry.id   AF-A0A519W0Y2-F1
#
_cell.length_a   1.000
_cell.length_b   1.000
_cell.length_c   1.000
_cell.angle_alpha   90.00
_cell.angle_beta   90.00
_cell.angle_gamma   90.00
#
_symmetry.space_group_name_H-M   'P 1'
#
loop_
_entity.id
_entity.type
_entity.pdbx_description
1 polymer ?
#
loop_
_entity_poly.entity_id
_entity_poly.type
_entity_poly.pdbx_seq_one_letter_code
_entity_poly.pdbx_strand_id
1 'polypeptide(L)' 'MISKAATDYKTLKVGKDVIVISTVKGDDNLLRVSINNDFVGYVQKREGDYYRLDGHSIHDLVFARLCTMI' A
#
# COMPACT_ATOMS: atom_id res chain seq x y z
N MET A 1 -13.64 -24.97 -7.59
CA MET A 1 -12.43 -24.15 -7.32
C MET A 1 -12.87 -22.89 -6.61
N ILE A 2 -12.55 -22.74 -5.33
CA ILE A 2 -12.72 -21.45 -4.64
C ILE A 2 -11.47 -20.65 -4.98
N SER A 3 -11.54 -19.84 -6.04
CA SER A 3 -10.49 -18.86 -6.35
C SER A 3 -10.47 -17.87 -5.19
N LYS A 4 -9.62 -18.14 -4.20
CA LYS A 4 -9.28 -17.21 -3.14
C LYS A 4 -8.64 -16.03 -3.88
N ALA A 5 -9.41 -14.97 -4.12
CA ALA A 5 -8.95 -13.78 -4.83
C ALA A 5 -7.57 -13.44 -4.28
N ALA A 6 -6.55 -13.60 -5.13
CA ALA A 6 -5.20 -13.25 -4.75
C ALA A 6 -5.26 -11.75 -4.54
N THR A 7 -5.31 -11.32 -3.27
CA THR A 7 -5.13 -9.93 -2.95
C THR A 7 -3.75 -9.58 -3.47
N ASP A 8 -3.67 -8.81 -4.55
CA ASP A 8 -2.37 -8.37 -5.05
C ASP A 8 -1.66 -7.66 -3.90
N TYR A 9 -0.53 -8.21 -3.49
CA TYR A 9 0.31 -7.64 -2.46
C TYR A 9 1.74 -7.54 -2.96
N LYS A 10 2.36 -6.39 -2.71
CA LYS A 10 3.77 -6.13 -2.96
C LYS A 10 4.47 -5.93 -1.62
N THR A 11 5.61 -6.57 -1.46
CA THR A 11 6.47 -6.40 -0.28
C THR A 11 7.76 -5.70 -0.70
N LEU A 12 8.17 -4.71 0.08
CA LEU A 12 9.33 -3.86 -0.16
C LEU A 12 10.19 -3.83 1.10
N LYS A 13 11.51 -3.98 0.96
CA LYS A 13 12.45 -3.81 2.07
C LYS A 13 13.16 -2.47 1.92
N VAL A 14 13.06 -1.61 2.94
CA VAL A 14 13.73 -0.30 2.99
C VAL A 14 14.53 -0.24 4.28
N GLY A 15 15.85 -0.37 4.17
CA GLY A 15 16.73 -0.48 5.33
C GLY A 15 16.37 -1.70 6.19
N LYS A 16 15.94 -1.45 7.43
CA LYS A 16 15.49 -2.50 8.37
C LYS A 16 13.98 -2.78 8.25
N ASP A 17 13.24 -1.91 7.60
CA ASP A 17 11.79 -1.97 7.56
C ASP A 17 11.28 -2.80 6.38
N VAL A 18 10.20 -3.54 6.63
CA VAL A 18 9.45 -4.30 5.61
C VAL A 18 8.12 -3.62 5.39
N ILE A 19 7.95 -3.00 4.24
CA ILE A 19 6.71 -2.35 3.82
C ILE A 19 5.89 -3.36 3.01
N VAL A 20 4.62 -3.55 3.37
CA VAL A 20 3.67 -4.38 2.65
C VAL A 20 2.56 -3.49 2.13
N ILE A 21 2.29 -3.57 0.83
CA ILE A 21 1.22 -2.85 0.16
C ILE A 21 0.27 -3.88 -0.38
N SER A 22 -1.00 -3.83 0.01
CA SER A 22 -2.01 -4.79 -0.42
C SER A 22 -3.27 -4.07 -0.85
N THR A 23 -3.87 -4.48 -1.97
CA THR A 23 -5.18 -3.98 -2.40
C THR A 23 -6.26 -4.32 -1.36
N VAL A 24 -7.18 -3.40 -1.09
CA VAL A 24 -8.29 -3.66 -0.18
C VAL A 24 -9.36 -4.46 -0.91
N LYS A 25 -9.84 -5.54 -0.29
CA LYS A 25 -10.87 -6.40 -0.91
C LYS A 25 -12.13 -5.58 -1.18
N GLY A 26 -12.53 -5.50 -2.45
CA GLY A 26 -13.71 -4.77 -2.89
C GLY A 26 -13.43 -3.33 -3.33
N ASP A 27 -12.19 -2.86 -3.23
CA ASP A 27 -11.76 -1.56 -3.77
C ASP A 27 -10.33 -1.66 -4.35
N ASP A 28 -10.26 -1.82 -5.67
CA ASP A 28 -9.00 -1.95 -6.41
C ASP A 28 -8.18 -0.65 -6.42
N ASN A 29 -8.81 0.47 -6.11
CA ASN A 29 -8.15 1.77 -6.03
C ASN A 29 -7.63 2.07 -4.62
N LEU A 30 -7.97 1.25 -3.62
CA LEU A 30 -7.55 1.46 -2.24
C LEU A 30 -6.45 0.47 -1.86
N LEU A 31 -5.29 1.02 -1.50
CA LEU A 31 -4.12 0.26 -1.09
C LEU A 31 -3.91 0.42 0.41
N ARG A 32 -3.84 -0.70 1.12
CA ARG A 32 -3.44 -0.76 2.53
C ARG A 32 -1.92 -0.83 2.61
N VAL A 33 -1.33 0.04 3.41
CA VAL A 33 0.11 0.10 3.67
C VAL A 33 0.40 -0.33 5.11
N SER A 34 1.27 -1.31 5.24
CA SER A 34 1.81 -1.79 6.51
C SER A 34 3.33 -1.68 6.53
N ILE A 35 3.92 -1.40 7.69
CA ILE A 35 5.38 -1.38 7.91
C ILE A 35 5.67 -2.31 9.07
N ASN A 36 6.58 -3.27 8.89
CA ASN A 36 6.92 -4.29 9.89
C ASN A 36 5.69 -5.06 10.43
N ASN A 37 4.72 -5.32 9.54
CA ASN A 37 3.39 -5.88 9.84
C ASN A 37 2.41 -4.95 10.59
N ASP A 38 2.83 -3.76 11.00
CA ASP A 38 1.94 -2.76 11.61
C ASP A 38 1.22 -1.97 10.53
N PHE A 39 -0.08 -1.76 10.69
CA PHE A 39 -0.86 -0.92 9.79
C PHE A 39 -0.47 0.56 9.97
N VAL A 40 -0.15 1.23 8.86
CA VAL A 40 0.26 2.64 8.88
C VAL A 40 -0.78 3.54 8.21
N GLY A 41 -1.42 3.05 7.15
CA GLY A 41 -2.46 3.83 6.50
C GLY A 41 -2.93 3.28 5.17
N TYR A 42 -3.73 4.10 4.51
CA TYR A 42 -4.24 3.84 3.17
C TYR A 42 -3.70 4.85 2.16
N VAL A 43 -3.50 4.36 0.94
CA VAL A 43 -3.20 5.15 -0.25
C VAL A 43 -4.29 4.88 -1.28
N GLN A 44 -4.86 5.92 -1.86
CA GLN A 44 -5.85 5.79 -2.92
C GLN A 44 -5.23 6.12 -4.27
N LYS A 45 -5.45 5.24 -5.25
CA LYS A 45 -5.14 5.46 -6.65
C LYS A 45 -6.28 6.26 -7.29
N ARG A 46 -5.99 7.40 -7.90
CA ARG A 46 -6.96 8.22 -8.64
C ARG A 46 -6.31 8.70 -9.93
N GLU A 47 -6.90 8.35 -11.07
CA GLU A 47 -6.47 8.84 -12.40
C GLU A 47 -4.98 8.60 -12.73
N GLY A 48 -4.38 7.55 -12.15
CA GLY A 48 -2.96 7.22 -12.34
C GLY A 48 -2.02 7.79 -11.27
N ASP A 49 -2.52 8.70 -10.44
CA ASP A 49 -1.80 9.26 -9.29
C ASP A 49 -2.16 8.55 -7.98
N TYR A 50 -1.30 8.74 -6.98
CA TYR A 50 -1.46 8.16 -5.65
C TYR A 50 -1.66 9.28 -4.62
N TYR A 51 -2.65 9.10 -3.76
CA TYR A 51 -3.02 10.07 -2.73
C TYR A 51 -3.02 9.39 -1.38
N ARG A 52 -2.38 10.00 -0.38
CA ARG A 52 -2.55 9.56 1.00
C ARG A 52 -3.97 9.91 1.41
N LEU A 53 -4.67 8.99 2.07
CA LEU A 53 -5.89 9.36 2.74
C LEU A 53 -5.51 10.11 4.03
N ASP A 54 -6.01 11.33 4.16
CA ASP A 54 -5.62 12.27 5.21
C ASP A 54 -5.78 11.66 6.61
N GLY A 55 -4.78 11.86 7.47
CA GLY A 55 -4.75 11.35 8.85
C GLY A 55 -3.81 10.17 9.08
N HIS A 56 -3.17 9.62 8.05
CA HIS A 56 -2.25 8.49 8.19
C HIS A 56 -0.78 8.89 8.16
N SER A 57 -0.01 8.39 9.14
CA SER A 57 1.42 8.66 9.35
C SER A 57 2.36 7.93 8.37
N ILE A 58 1.99 7.84 7.09
CA ILE A 58 2.89 7.25 6.09
C ILE A 58 4.04 8.23 5.87
N HIS A 59 5.25 7.80 6.25
CA HIS A 59 6.47 8.58 6.08
C HIS A 59 6.73 8.91 4.60
N ASP A 60 7.22 10.11 4.31
CA ASP A 60 7.36 10.62 2.93
C ASP A 60 8.18 9.71 2.02
N LEU A 61 9.30 9.18 2.52
CA LEU A 61 10.15 8.24 1.78
C LEU A 61 9.42 6.96 1.37
N VAL A 62 8.56 6.43 2.25
CA VAL A 62 7.77 5.23 1.97
C VAL A 62 6.77 5.53 0.87
N PHE A 63 6.07 6.67 0.99
CA PHE A 63 5.09 7.10 0.01
C PHE A 63 5.71 7.39 -1.36
N ALA A 64 6.83 8.13 -1.40
CA ALA A 64 7.54 8.41 -2.64
C ALA A 64 7.98 7.12 -3.33
N ARG A 65 8.49 6.15 -2.56
CA ARG A 65 8.87 4.84 -3.12
C ARG A 65 7.66 4.10 -3.71
N LEU A 66 6.51 4.17 -3.05
CA LEU A 66 5.25 3.59 -3.50
C LEU A 66 4.83 4.15 -4.87
N CYS A 67 4.87 5.47 -5.02
CA CYS A 67 4.49 6.16 -6.26
C CYS A 67 5.41 5.83 -7.44
N THR A 68 6.67 5.43 -7.19
CA THR A 68 7.62 5.08 -8.26
C THR A 68 7.58 3.62 -8.72
N MET A 69 6.90 2.71 -8.00
CA MET A 69 7.02 1.26 -8.20
C MET A 69 5.71 0.55 -8.61
N ILE A 70 4.58 1.25 -8.59
CA ILE A 70 3.26 0.73 -9.00
C ILE A 70 2.87 1.43 -10.29
#